data_AF-A0A4R9PS41-F1
#
_entry.id   AF-A0A4R9PS41-F1
#
_cell.length_a   1.000
_cell.length_b   1.000
_cell.length_c   1.000
_cell.angle_alpha   90.00
_cell.angle_beta   90.00
_cell.angle_gamma   90.00
#
_symmetry.space_group_name_H-M   'P 1'
#
loop_
_entity.id
_entity.type
_entity.pdbx_description
1 polymer ?
#
loop_
_entity_poly.entity_id
_entity_poly.type
_entity_poly.pdbx_seq_one_letter_code
_entity_poly.pdbx_strand_id
1 'polypeptide(L)'
;MLEQSIDLEQISNEDCPVKLGVLAVNARTDAVKIFSGEQLSINAIVAAATVPFLSPPVEIDGDSYWGDGDISQLPSARSPKTSHRLIIAGRPSLFTTLCPDRSFSSTHCA
;
A
#
# COMPACT_ATOMS: atom_id res chain seq x y z
N MET A 1 3.46 -19.97 -0.71
CA MET A 1 2.70 -19.97 0.58
C MET A 1 1.57 -18.94 0.57
N LEU A 2 1.73 -17.77 -0.07
CA LEU A 2 0.62 -16.83 -0.32
C LEU A 2 -0.32 -17.29 -1.46
N GLU A 3 0.23 -17.90 -2.52
CA GLU A 3 -0.55 -18.34 -3.69
C GLU A 3 -1.61 -19.40 -3.35
N GLN A 4 -1.45 -20.07 -2.22
CA GLN A 4 -2.39 -21.09 -1.74
C GLN A 4 -3.52 -20.50 -0.89
N SER A 5 -3.41 -19.23 -0.48
CA SER A 5 -4.38 -18.56 0.41
C SER A 5 -5.35 -17.65 -0.34
N ILE A 6 -5.05 -17.29 -1.58
CA ILE A 6 -5.82 -16.32 -2.36
C ILE A 6 -5.94 -16.80 -3.80
N ASP A 7 -7.18 -17.01 -4.26
CA ASP A 7 -7.48 -17.30 -5.67
C ASP A 7 -7.62 -15.98 -6.45
N LEU A 8 -6.52 -15.54 -7.07
CA LEU A 8 -6.49 -14.28 -7.81
C LEU A 8 -7.24 -14.34 -9.15
N GLU A 9 -7.33 -15.52 -9.78
CA GLU A 9 -8.08 -15.70 -11.03
C GLU A 9 -9.58 -15.51 -10.78
N GLN A 10 -10.09 -16.09 -9.69
CA GLN A 10 -11.49 -15.90 -9.31
C GLN A 10 -11.77 -14.43 -8.94
N ILE A 11 -10.85 -13.76 -8.24
CA ILE A 11 -11.02 -12.37 -7.80
C ILE A 11 -10.95 -11.37 -8.97
N SER A 12 -10.12 -11.64 -9.98
CA SER A 12 -9.97 -10.76 -11.15
C SER A 12 -11.17 -10.84 -12.09
N ASN A 13 -11.96 -11.92 -12.02
CA ASN A 13 -13.14 -12.11 -12.87
C ASN A 13 -14.19 -11.00 -12.67
N GLU A 14 -14.79 -10.56 -13.78
CA GLU A 14 -15.86 -9.56 -13.80
C GLU A 14 -17.08 -9.97 -12.97
N ASP A 15 -17.43 -11.26 -12.99
CA ASP A 15 -18.57 -11.81 -12.24
C ASP A 15 -18.29 -12.01 -10.74
N CYS A 16 -17.05 -11.78 -10.29
CA CYS A 16 -16.72 -11.88 -8.88
C CYS A 16 -17.49 -10.83 -8.05
N PRO A 17 -18.26 -11.23 -7.03
CA PRO A 17 -19.06 -10.30 -6.23
C PRO A 17 -18.19 -9.39 -5.34
N VAL A 18 -16.91 -9.75 -5.16
CA VAL A 18 -15.93 -8.98 -4.39
C VAL A 18 -14.87 -8.44 -5.33
N LYS A 19 -14.57 -7.14 -5.23
CA LYS A 19 -13.49 -6.51 -5.99
C LYS A 19 -12.36 -6.14 -5.02
N LEU A 20 -11.17 -6.66 -5.29
CA LEU A 20 -9.97 -6.39 -4.51
C LEU A 20 -9.11 -5.33 -5.22
N GLY A 21 -8.71 -4.32 -4.47
CA GLY A 21 -7.69 -3.36 -4.87
C GLY A 21 -6.57 -3.36 -3.84
N VAL A 22 -5.34 -3.45 -4.32
CA VAL A 22 -4.13 -3.45 -3.50
C VAL A 22 -3.35 -2.17 -3.78
N LEU A 23 -3.13 -1.37 -2.75
CA LEU A 23 -2.39 -0.11 -2.86
C LEU A 23 -0.90 -0.34 -2.59
N ALA A 24 -0.06 0.14 -3.49
CA ALA A 24 1.38 0.26 -3.27
C ALA A 24 1.88 1.61 -3.81
N VAL A 25 3.09 1.98 -3.44
CA VAL A 25 3.74 3.23 -3.84
C VAL A 25 4.98 2.92 -4.64
N ASN A 26 5.18 3.64 -5.74
CA ASN A 26 6.42 3.57 -6.50
C ASN A 26 7.57 4.12 -5.64
N ALA A 27 8.54 3.28 -5.34
CA ALA A 27 9.62 3.58 -4.39
C ALA A 27 10.59 4.68 -4.88
N ARG A 28 10.53 5.07 -6.15
CA ARG A 28 11.36 6.14 -6.73
C ARG A 28 10.65 7.47 -6.83
N THR A 29 9.33 7.47 -7.07
CA THR A 29 8.57 8.68 -7.41
C THR A 29 7.50 9.04 -6.41
N ASP A 30 7.31 8.22 -5.36
CA ASP A 30 6.23 8.33 -4.38
C ASP A 30 4.81 8.30 -5.00
N ALA A 31 4.70 7.83 -6.24
CA ALA A 31 3.41 7.74 -6.93
C ALA A 31 2.62 6.54 -6.43
N VAL A 32 1.40 6.78 -5.94
CA VAL A 32 0.47 5.72 -5.52
C VAL A 32 -0.08 4.99 -6.74
N LYS A 33 -0.09 3.66 -6.67
CA LYS A 33 -0.72 2.77 -7.65
C LYS A 33 -1.66 1.80 -6.94
N ILE A 34 -2.82 1.56 -7.54
CA ILE A 34 -3.75 0.52 -7.11
C ILE A 34 -3.75 -0.59 -8.14
N PHE A 35 -3.37 -1.79 -7.71
CA PHE A 35 -3.45 -3.00 -8.51
C PHE A 35 -4.81 -3.65 -8.29
N SER A 36 -5.55 -3.90 -9.37
CA SER A 36 -6.88 -4.52 -9.36
C SER A 36 -7.16 -5.21 -10.69
N GLY A 37 -8.13 -6.13 -10.71
CA GLY A 37 -8.49 -6.87 -11.94
C GLY A 37 -7.29 -7.64 -12.48
N GLU A 38 -7.01 -7.50 -13.77
CA GLU A 38 -5.87 -8.17 -14.44
C GLU A 38 -4.49 -7.75 -13.92
N GLN A 39 -4.38 -6.58 -13.29
CA GLN A 39 -3.12 -6.11 -12.71
C GLN A 39 -2.83 -6.73 -11.33
N LEU A 40 -3.80 -7.45 -10.76
CA LEU A 40 -3.65 -8.06 -9.45
C LEU A 40 -2.73 -9.29 -9.55
N SER A 41 -1.68 -9.29 -8.73
CA SER A 41 -0.71 -10.38 -8.69
C SER A 41 -0.20 -10.60 -7.26
N ILE A 42 0.44 -11.74 -7.02
CA ILE A 42 1.12 -12.00 -5.75
C ILE A 42 2.20 -10.94 -5.50
N ASN A 43 2.93 -10.51 -6.53
CA ASN A 43 3.93 -9.45 -6.41
C ASN A 43 3.30 -8.11 -5.97
N ALA A 44 2.12 -7.76 -6.49
CA ALA A 44 1.41 -6.56 -6.04
C ALA A 44 1.01 -6.64 -4.56
N ILE A 45 0.55 -7.80 -4.10
CA ILE A 45 0.21 -8.04 -2.68
C ILE A 45 1.46 -7.96 -1.80
N VAL A 46 2.55 -8.59 -2.22
CA VAL A 46 3.83 -8.52 -1.49
C VAL A 46 4.35 -7.09 -1.44
N ALA A 47 4.31 -6.35 -2.56
CA ALA A 47 4.73 -4.96 -2.62
C ALA A 47 3.99 -4.09 -1.59
N ALA A 48 2.66 -4.24 -1.49
CA ALA A 48 1.86 -3.52 -0.50
C ALA A 48 2.18 -3.89 0.96
N ALA A 49 2.72 -5.09 1.19
CA ALA A 49 3.18 -5.55 2.51
C ALA A 49 4.66 -5.20 2.79
N THR A 50 5.42 -4.79 1.78
CA THR A 50 6.83 -4.42 1.90
C THR A 50 6.96 -3.10 2.65
N VAL A 51 7.69 -3.12 3.77
CA VAL A 51 7.97 -1.91 4.56
C VAL A 51 9.34 -1.33 4.16
N PRO A 52 9.43 -0.02 3.86
CA PRO A 52 10.70 0.66 3.64
C PRO A 52 11.75 0.32 4.68
N PHE A 53 13.01 0.15 4.25
CA PHE A 53 14.18 -0.14 5.10
C PHE A 53 14.17 -1.52 5.80
N LEU A 54 13.05 -2.22 5.87
CA LEU A 54 12.96 -3.59 6.41
C LEU A 54 13.01 -4.66 5.33
N SER A 55 12.62 -4.32 4.09
CA SER A 55 12.56 -5.25 2.98
C SER A 55 12.83 -4.54 1.66
N PRO A 56 13.43 -5.22 0.67
CA PRO A 56 13.66 -4.63 -0.65
C PRO A 56 12.32 -4.36 -1.35
N PRO A 57 12.21 -3.29 -2.16
CA PRO A 57 11.02 -3.05 -2.96
C PRO A 57 10.83 -4.15 -4.01
N VAL A 58 9.58 -4.42 -4.37
CA VAL A 58 9.21 -5.45 -5.33
C VAL A 58 9.15 -4.84 -6.73
N GLU A 59 9.82 -5.45 -7.70
CA GLU A 59 9.73 -5.03 -9.10
C GLU A 59 8.47 -5.59 -9.78
N ILE A 60 7.71 -4.70 -10.43
CA ILE A 60 6.51 -5.02 -11.20
C ILE A 60 6.56 -4.16 -12.46
N ASP A 61 6.57 -4.78 -13.64
CA ASP A 61 6.60 -4.12 -14.96
C ASP A 61 7.76 -3.10 -15.12
N GLY A 62 8.91 -3.36 -14.49
CA GLY A 62 10.11 -2.50 -14.56
C GLY A 62 10.14 -1.32 -13.58
N ASP A 63 9.12 -1.18 -12.73
CA ASP A 63 9.08 -0.21 -11.63
C ASP A 63 9.17 -0.92 -10.28
N SER A 64 9.73 -0.26 -9.27
CA SER A 64 9.88 -0.79 -7.91
C SER A 64 8.78 -0.25 -6.99
N TYR A 65 8.11 -1.11 -6.23
CA TYR A 65 6.97 -0.76 -5.38
C TYR A 65 7.12 -1.25 -3.92
N TRP A 66 6.49 -0.53 -2.99
CA TRP A 66 6.41 -0.86 -1.57
C TRP A 66 5.10 -0.37 -0.91
N GLY A 67 4.87 -0.68 0.36
CA GLY A 67 3.63 -0.44 1.10
C GLY A 67 3.52 0.89 1.83
N ASP A 68 4.46 1.82 1.65
CA ASP A 68 4.49 3.10 2.37
C ASP A 68 3.61 4.16 1.71
N GLY A 69 2.29 3.93 1.74
CA GLY A 69 1.30 4.83 1.16
C GLY A 69 0.37 5.44 2.21
N ASP A 70 0.12 6.74 2.09
CA ASP A 70 -0.95 7.38 2.86
C ASP A 70 -2.31 7.04 2.25
N ILE A 71 -3.19 6.46 3.07
CA ILE A 71 -4.58 6.15 2.71
C ILE A 71 -5.38 7.38 2.26
N SER A 72 -4.95 8.60 2.61
CA SER A 72 -5.57 9.84 2.15
C SER A 72 -5.45 10.04 0.63
N GLN A 73 -4.44 9.43 0.01
CA GLN A 73 -4.18 9.48 -1.42
C GLN A 73 -5.01 8.45 -2.22
N LEU A 74 -5.75 7.59 -1.52
CA LEU A 74 -6.66 6.65 -2.15
C LEU A 74 -7.73 7.47 -2.91
N PRO A 75 -7.91 7.23 -4.23
CA PRO A 75 -8.90 7.94 -4.99
C PRO A 75 -10.27 7.75 -4.32
N SER A 76 -11.09 8.80 -4.38
CA SER A 76 -12.49 8.75 -3.98
C SER A 76 -13.30 7.93 -5.00
N ALA A 77 -12.91 6.69 -5.23
CA ALA A 77 -13.56 5.82 -6.18
C ALA A 77 -14.84 5.29 -5.55
N ARG A 78 -15.97 5.92 -5.89
CA ARG A 78 -17.25 5.22 -5.94
C ARG A 78 -17.22 4.37 -7.20
N SER A 79 -16.97 3.07 -7.05
CA SER A 79 -17.40 2.13 -8.07
C SER A 79 -18.93 2.18 -8.10
N PRO A 80 -19.58 2.41 -9.26
CA PRO A 80 -21.04 2.45 -9.36
C PRO A 80 -21.70 1.10 -9.05
N LYS A 81 -20.93 0.01 -8.94
CA LYS A 81 -21.42 -1.37 -8.80
C LYS A 81 -21.27 -1.96 -7.39
N THR A 82 -20.63 -1.27 -6.45
CA THR A 82 -20.38 -1.81 -5.10
C THR A 82 -21.14 -1.02 -4.04
N SER A 83 -22.12 -1.64 -3.39
CA SER A 83 -22.94 -1.00 -2.34
C SER A 83 -22.16 -0.69 -1.06
N HIS A 84 -21.11 -1.47 -0.76
CA HIS A 84 -20.32 -1.34 0.47
C HIS A 84 -18.82 -1.43 0.16
N ARG A 85 -18.01 -0.70 0.94
CA ARG A 85 -16.55 -0.69 0.85
C ARG A 85 -15.95 -0.97 2.23
N LEU A 86 -15.05 -1.94 2.31
CA LEU A 86 -14.20 -2.19 3.48
C LEU A 86 -12.77 -1.76 3.14
N ILE A 87 -12.17 -0.93 3.98
CA ILE A 87 -10.75 -0.55 3.87
C ILE A 87 -10.01 -1.18 5.04
N ILE A 88 -8.99 -1.99 4.74
CA ILE A 88 -8.10 -2.57 5.73
C ILE A 88 -6.79 -1.82 5.64
N ALA A 89 -6.44 -1.08 6.70
CA ALA A 89 -5.19 -0.33 6.77
C ALA A 89 -4.43 -0.73 8.04
N GLY A 90 -3.23 -1.28 7.87
CA GLY A 90 -2.30 -1.52 8.97
C GLY A 90 -1.50 -0.26 9.22
N ARG A 91 -1.77 0.44 10.33
CA ARG A 91 -0.83 1.44 10.84
C ARG A 91 0.05 0.76 11.87
N PRO A 92 1.37 0.66 11.68
CA PRO A 92 2.23 0.24 12.77
C PRO A 92 1.99 1.20 13.94
N SER A 93 1.65 0.64 15.11
CA SER A 93 1.64 1.39 16.35
C SER A 93 3.05 1.94 16.52
N LEU A 94 3.24 3.24 16.31
CA LEU A 94 4.53 3.88 16.49
C LEU A 94 5.03 3.52 17.90
N PHE A 95 6.07 2.70 17.99
CA PHE A 95 7.03 2.80 19.09
C PHE A 95 7.84 4.08 18.86
N THR A 96 7.18 5.23 18.85
CA THR A 96 7.82 6.49 19.19
C THR A 96 7.93 6.50 20.70
N THR A 97 8.93 5.83 21.24
CA THR A 97 9.60 6.41 22.39
C THR A 97 10.10 7.76 21.86
N LEU A 98 9.46 8.86 22.27
CA LEU A 98 10.07 10.18 22.06
C LEU A 98 11.50 10.05 22.60
N CYS A 99 12.52 10.26 21.77
CA CYS A 99 13.86 10.48 22.28
C CYS A 99 13.77 11.62 23.29
N PRO A 100 14.08 11.43 24.59
CA PRO A 100 13.89 12.46 25.61
C PRO A 100 14.80 13.69 25.45
N ASP A 101 15.64 13.74 24.41
CA ASP A 101 16.78 14.66 24.37
C ASP A 101 17.00 15.33 23.01
N ARG A 102 15.93 15.64 22.27
CA ARG A 102 16.04 16.67 21.22
C ARG A 102 15.89 18.05 21.86
N SER A 103 16.97 18.53 22.46
CA SER A 103 17.10 19.95 22.78
C SER A 103 16.93 20.73 21.47
N PHE A 104 15.81 21.45 21.36
CA PHE A 104 15.67 22.49 20.36
C PHE A 104 16.60 23.62 20.78
N SER A 105 17.87 23.56 20.33
CA SER A 105 18.68 24.76 20.24
C SER A 105 17.98 25.70 19.27
N SER A 106 17.28 26.67 19.82
CA SER A 106 16.71 27.79 19.09
C SER A 106 17.85 28.54 18.41
N THR A 107 17.93 28.40 17.10
CA THR A 107 18.60 29.38 16.27
C THR A 107 17.79 30.67 16.36
N HIS A 108 18.23 31.62 17.19
CA HIS A 108 17.87 33.02 17.01
C HIS A 108 19.04 33.72 16.34
N CYS A 109 18.86 34.06 15.06
CA CYS A 109 19.62 35.09 14.39
C CYS A 109 19.23 36.45 14.97
N ALA A 110 20.20 37.12 15.60
CA ALA A 110 20.49 38.57 15.52
C ALA A 110 21.64 38.88 16.49
#